data_AF-A0A437AJ23-F1
#
_entry.id   AF-A0A437AJ23-F1
#
_cell.length_a   1.000
_cell.length_b   1.000
_cell.length_c   1.000
_cell.angle_alpha   90.00
_cell.angle_beta   90.00
_cell.angle_gamma   90.00
#
_symmetry.space_group_name_H-M   'P 1'
#
loop_
_entity.id
_entity.type
_entity.pdbx_description
1 polymer ?
#
loop_
_entity_poly.entity_id
_entity_poly.type
_entity_poly.pdbx_seq_one_letter_code
_entity_poly.pdbx_strand_id
1 'polypeptide(L)'
;MKEEHILQILIYCQYCRTTTQPKYFLGDCSHLLCENCLSNFDYCKICKDSTNFILVEKDTKKKILKNPSENFNDSFKFTLFQLNSAVNLVYHYKEQIEIYKKLLKKAKNELELSKKSKKIVEESNENSFVNNRINQIYKRGRLNSMLSDKNRGKSNNKLNSSVTSASRITLERNKGLFRKKY
;
A
#
# COMPACT_ATOMS: atom_id res chain seq x y z
N MET A 1 4.98 -38.41 -2.63
CA MET A 1 4.77 -37.26 -3.54
C MET A 1 5.78 -37.40 -4.67
N LYS A 2 5.38 -37.33 -5.95
CA LYS A 2 6.32 -37.52 -7.06
C LYS A 2 7.29 -36.33 -7.12
N GLU A 3 8.57 -36.56 -6.86
CA GLU A 3 9.64 -35.54 -6.81
C GLU A 3 9.65 -34.64 -8.07
N GLU A 4 9.24 -35.18 -9.21
CA GLU A 4 9.06 -34.47 -10.48
C GLU A 4 8.17 -33.22 -10.36
N HIS A 5 7.10 -33.25 -9.56
CA HIS A 5 6.22 -32.09 -9.39
C HIS A 5 6.90 -30.95 -8.63
N ILE A 6 7.80 -31.27 -7.70
CA ILE A 6 8.56 -30.26 -6.95
C ILE A 6 9.60 -29.63 -7.89
N LEU A 7 10.28 -30.45 -8.69
CA LEU A 7 11.29 -29.98 -9.64
C LEU A 7 10.70 -29.14 -10.77
N GLN A 8 9.42 -29.33 -11.12
CA GLN A 8 8.73 -28.46 -12.09
C GLN A 8 8.69 -26.99 -11.67
N ILE A 9 8.65 -26.71 -10.36
CA ILE A 9 8.65 -25.33 -9.83
C ILE A 9 9.97 -24.63 -10.15
N LEU A 10 11.06 -25.37 -10.35
CA LEU A 10 12.38 -24.82 -10.67
C LEU A 10 12.49 -24.36 -12.13
N ILE A 11 11.53 -24.73 -12.99
CA ILE A 11 11.52 -24.34 -14.40
C ILE A 11 10.72 -23.05 -14.56
N TYR A 12 11.43 -21.94 -14.44
CA TYR A 12 10.88 -20.60 -14.64
C TYR A 12 11.94 -19.66 -15.22
N CYS A 13 11.50 -18.57 -15.85
CA CYS A 13 12.45 -17.55 -16.29
C CYS A 13 13.01 -16.83 -15.07
N GLN A 14 14.30 -16.93 -14.81
CA GLN A 14 14.90 -16.31 -13.63
C GLN A 14 14.95 -14.79 -13.69
N TYR A 15 14.74 -14.19 -14.87
CA TYR A 15 14.61 -12.75 -15.04
C TYR A 15 13.19 -12.25 -14.75
N CYS A 16 12.19 -12.65 -15.55
CA CYS A 16 10.81 -12.17 -15.40
C CYS A 16 9.90 -13.06 -14.52
N ARG A 17 10.43 -14.16 -13.99
CA ARG A 17 9.75 -15.11 -13.08
C ARG A 17 8.57 -15.88 -13.67
N THR A 18 8.33 -15.81 -14.98
CA THR A 18 7.24 -16.56 -15.63
C THR A 18 7.51 -18.07 -15.76
N THR A 19 6.48 -18.87 -15.53
CA THR A 19 6.45 -20.33 -15.70
C THR A 19 5.62 -20.78 -16.92
N THR A 20 4.99 -19.85 -17.64
CA THR A 20 3.97 -20.15 -18.66
C THR A 20 4.47 -20.05 -20.10
N GLN A 21 5.76 -19.77 -20.29
CA GLN A 21 6.29 -19.51 -21.64
C GLN A 21 6.50 -20.82 -22.42
N PRO A 22 6.28 -20.80 -23.74
CA PRO A 22 6.39 -22.00 -24.56
C PRO A 22 7.83 -22.47 -24.70
N LYS A 23 8.80 -21.54 -24.67
CA LYS A 23 10.22 -21.82 -24.85
C LYS A 23 11.05 -21.22 -23.74
N TYR A 24 11.97 -22.05 -23.25
CA TYR A 24 13.00 -21.68 -22.29
C TYR A 24 14.37 -22.01 -22.84
N PHE A 25 15.34 -21.19 -22.48
CA PHE A 25 16.72 -21.30 -22.92
C PHE A 25 17.62 -21.37 -21.68
N LEU A 26 18.44 -22.41 -21.62
CA LEU A 26 19.38 -22.65 -20.53
C LEU A 26 20.77 -22.19 -20.96
N GLY A 27 21.33 -21.22 -20.25
CA GLY A 27 22.71 -20.79 -20.45
C GLY A 27 23.70 -21.74 -19.78
N ASP A 28 24.95 -21.76 -20.25
CA ASP A 28 26.04 -22.47 -19.55
C ASP A 28 26.30 -21.91 -18.15
N CYS A 29 25.98 -20.63 -17.93
CA CYS A 29 25.93 -20.01 -16.60
C CYS A 29 24.80 -20.55 -15.70
N SER A 30 24.09 -21.59 -16.11
CA SER A 30 22.98 -22.24 -15.39
C SER A 30 21.78 -21.33 -15.14
N HIS A 31 21.65 -20.26 -15.93
CA HIS A 31 20.49 -19.38 -15.89
C HIS A 31 19.45 -19.78 -16.94
N LEU A 32 18.17 -19.81 -16.54
CA LEU A 32 17.06 -20.13 -17.43
C LEU A 32 16.28 -18.85 -17.80
N LEU A 33 16.22 -18.56 -19.09
CA LEU A 33 15.51 -17.39 -19.63
C LEU A 33 14.39 -17.84 -20.57
N CYS A 34 13.26 -17.12 -20.57
CA CYS A 34 12.25 -17.32 -21.60
C CYS A 34 12.62 -16.58 -22.88
N GLU A 35 12.00 -16.96 -23.99
CA GLU A 35 12.16 -16.32 -25.31
C GLU A 35 12.06 -14.80 -25.24
N ASN A 36 11.05 -14.27 -24.53
CA ASN A 36 10.84 -12.82 -24.43
C ASN A 36 11.95 -12.09 -23.64
N CYS A 37 12.61 -12.79 -22.72
CA CYS A 37 13.69 -12.19 -21.93
C CYS A 37 15.05 -12.34 -22.58
N LEU A 38 15.20 -13.27 -23.52
CA LEU A 38 16.44 -13.48 -24.25
C LEU A 38 16.48 -12.54 -25.45
N SER A 39 17.32 -11.50 -25.40
CA SER A 39 17.50 -10.58 -26.52
C SER A 39 18.76 -10.86 -27.35
N ASN A 40 19.72 -11.58 -26.76
CA ASN A 40 20.95 -12.01 -27.40
C ASN A 40 21.29 -13.41 -26.85
N PHE A 41 21.71 -14.32 -27.73
CA PHE A 41 22.09 -15.69 -27.41
C PHE A 41 23.53 -15.83 -26.90
N ASP A 42 24.33 -14.77 -26.98
CA ASP A 42 25.75 -14.79 -26.58
C ASP A 42 25.98 -14.20 -25.18
N TYR A 43 24.93 -13.70 -24.52
CA TYR A 43 25.07 -12.89 -23.30
C TYR A 43 23.93 -13.10 -22.31
N CYS A 44 24.28 -13.36 -21.04
CA CYS A 44 23.31 -13.55 -19.98
C CYS A 44 22.88 -12.23 -19.34
N LYS A 45 21.57 -11.92 -19.34
CA LYS A 45 21.04 -10.73 -18.65
C LYS A 45 21.14 -10.77 -17.12
N ILE A 46 21.37 -11.94 -16.53
CA ILE A 46 21.41 -12.11 -15.08
C ILE A 46 22.84 -11.95 -14.57
N CYS A 47 23.78 -12.79 -15.03
CA CYS A 47 25.18 -12.70 -14.61
C CYS A 47 26.00 -11.66 -15.36
N LYS A 48 25.49 -11.15 -16.50
CA LYS A 48 26.17 -10.18 -17.35
C LYS A 48 27.46 -10.68 -18.01
N ASP A 49 27.59 -12.01 -18.12
CA ASP A 49 28.72 -12.67 -18.76
C ASP A 49 28.33 -13.24 -20.13
N SER A 50 29.34 -13.50 -20.96
CA SER A 50 29.16 -14.27 -22.19
C SER A 50 28.74 -15.69 -21.85
N THR A 51 27.71 -16.18 -22.53
CA THR A 51 27.21 -17.53 -22.34
C THR A 51 26.50 -17.98 -23.59
N ASN A 52 26.57 -19.28 -23.89
CA ASN A 52 25.77 -19.87 -24.94
C ASN A 52 24.46 -20.38 -24.35
N PHE A 53 23.35 -20.06 -25.01
CA PHE A 53 22.04 -20.53 -24.63
C PHE A 53 21.59 -21.71 -25.51
N ILE A 54 21.18 -22.80 -24.87
CA ILE A 54 20.56 -23.93 -25.53
C ILE A 54 19.04 -23.94 -25.28
N LEU A 55 18.26 -24.31 -26.29
CA LEU A 55 16.81 -24.48 -26.14
C LEU A 55 16.54 -25.69 -25.23
N VAL A 56 15.67 -25.50 -24.23
CA VAL A 56 15.20 -26.58 -23.37
C VAL A 56 14.07 -27.32 -24.08
N GLU A 57 14.46 -28.33 -24.84
CA GLU A 57 13.53 -29.27 -25.48
C GLU A 57 12.91 -30.23 -24.46
N LYS A 58 11.89 -31.00 -24.89
CA LYS A 58 11.17 -31.94 -24.01
C LYS A 58 12.10 -32.93 -23.31
N ASP A 59 13.15 -33.39 -23.98
CA ASP A 59 14.07 -34.37 -23.40
C ASP A 59 15.06 -33.74 -22.43
N THR A 60 15.59 -32.55 -22.73
CA THR A 60 16.37 -31.75 -21.77
C THR A 60 15.54 -31.43 -20.53
N LYS A 61 14.26 -31.09 -20.71
CA LYS A 61 13.32 -30.86 -19.62
C LYS A 61 13.16 -32.11 -18.75
N LYS A 62 12.99 -33.29 -19.34
CA LYS A 62 12.94 -34.56 -18.58
C LYS A 62 14.22 -34.79 -17.80
N LYS A 63 15.40 -34.53 -18.38
CA LYS A 63 16.69 -34.68 -17.69
C LYS A 63 16.82 -33.74 -16.49
N ILE A 64 16.38 -32.48 -16.63
CA ILE A 64 16.35 -31.48 -15.55
C ILE A 64 15.38 -31.89 -14.43
N LEU A 65 14.27 -32.55 -14.76
CA LEU A 65 13.25 -32.98 -13.80
C LEU A 65 13.56 -34.33 -13.14
N LYS A 66 14.68 -34.96 -13.47
CA LYS A 66 15.16 -36.18 -12.82
C LYS A 66 16.15 -35.87 -11.71
N ASN A 67 16.42 -36.86 -10.87
CA ASN A 67 17.51 -36.79 -9.92
C ASN A 67 18.83 -36.62 -10.71
N PRO A 68 19.65 -35.59 -10.44
CA PRO A 68 20.89 -35.35 -11.19
C PRO A 68 21.86 -36.54 -11.16
N SER A 69 21.82 -37.37 -10.12
CA SER A 69 22.63 -38.60 -10.01
C SER A 69 22.30 -39.65 -11.07
N GLU A 70 21.11 -39.61 -11.67
CA GLU A 70 20.72 -40.48 -12.78
C GLU A 70 21.35 -40.06 -14.12
N ASN A 71 21.84 -38.82 -14.23
CA ASN A 71 22.48 -38.29 -15.43
C ASN A 71 24.00 -38.22 -15.24
N PHE A 72 24.69 -39.36 -15.34
CA PHE A 72 26.14 -39.45 -15.07
C PHE A 72 27.01 -38.40 -15.79
N ASN A 73 26.71 -38.06 -17.05
CA ASN A 73 27.54 -37.15 -17.84
C ASN A 73 27.29 -35.65 -17.57
N ASP A 74 26.07 -35.28 -17.16
CA ASP A 74 25.64 -33.87 -17.00
C ASP A 74 25.15 -33.56 -15.57
N SER A 75 25.37 -34.48 -14.63
CA SER A 75 24.87 -34.43 -13.25
C SER A 75 25.21 -33.11 -12.56
N PHE A 76 26.45 -32.65 -12.72
CA PHE A 76 26.92 -31.39 -12.12
C PHE A 76 26.16 -30.18 -12.66
N LYS A 77 25.98 -30.08 -13.99
CA LYS A 77 25.29 -28.97 -14.64
C LYS A 77 23.83 -28.88 -14.19
N PHE A 78 23.12 -30.02 -14.14
CA PHE A 78 21.74 -30.05 -13.69
C PHE A 78 21.59 -29.79 -12.19
N THR A 79 22.51 -30.30 -11.37
CA THR A 79 22.53 -29.99 -9.93
C THR A 79 22.73 -28.50 -9.70
N LEU A 80 23.70 -27.88 -10.38
CA LEU A 80 23.97 -26.46 -10.27
C LEU A 80 22.77 -25.62 -10.72
N PHE A 81 22.12 -25.99 -11.82
CA PHE A 81 20.88 -25.36 -12.27
C PHE A 81 19.76 -25.47 -11.22
N GLN A 82 19.51 -26.67 -10.68
CA GLN A 82 18.45 -26.90 -9.69
C GLN A 82 18.71 -26.09 -8.42
N LEU A 83 19.96 -26.09 -7.91
CA LEU A 83 20.36 -25.31 -6.74
C LEU A 83 20.21 -23.81 -6.99
N ASN A 84 20.74 -23.29 -8.10
CA ASN A 84 20.64 -21.87 -8.44
C ASN A 84 19.18 -21.44 -8.58
N SER A 85 18.34 -22.26 -9.23
CA SER A 85 16.92 -21.99 -9.39
C SER A 85 16.17 -21.99 -8.06
N ALA A 86 16.48 -22.93 -7.17
CA ALA A 86 15.88 -23.02 -5.85
C ALA A 86 16.27 -21.81 -4.97
N VAL A 87 17.56 -21.48 -4.92
CA VAL A 87 18.07 -20.33 -4.17
C VAL A 87 17.44 -19.03 -4.66
N ASN A 88 17.40 -18.83 -5.98
CA ASN A 88 16.77 -17.66 -6.59
C ASN A 88 15.28 -17.54 -6.27
N LEU A 89 14.57 -18.67 -6.16
CA LEU A 89 13.16 -18.71 -5.79
C LEU A 89 12.96 -18.36 -4.31
N VAL A 90 13.81 -18.90 -3.43
CA VAL A 90 13.79 -18.61 -1.99
C VAL A 90 14.03 -17.12 -1.72
N TYR A 91 15.02 -16.51 -2.36
CA TYR A 91 15.27 -15.07 -2.23
C TYR A 91 14.09 -14.24 -2.72
N HIS A 92 13.50 -14.61 -3.86
CA HIS A 92 12.31 -13.93 -4.38
C HIS A 92 11.14 -14.00 -3.40
N TYR A 93 10.83 -15.17 -2.85
CA TYR A 93 9.74 -15.29 -1.89
C TYR A 93 10.02 -14.57 -0.57
N LYS A 94 11.27 -14.54 -0.10
CA LYS A 94 11.65 -13.71 1.04
C LYS A 94 11.33 -12.24 0.81
N GLU A 95 11.67 -11.71 -0.37
CA GLU A 95 11.34 -10.33 -0.73
C GLU A 95 9.83 -10.08 -0.81
N GLN A 96 9.09 -10.98 -1.45
CA GLN A 96 7.62 -10.90 -1.53
C GLN A 96 6.97 -10.89 -0.15
N ILE A 97 7.43 -11.75 0.77
CA ILE A 97 6.95 -11.76 2.16
C ILE A 97 7.16 -10.40 2.83
N GLU A 98 8.32 -9.77 2.65
CA GLU A 98 8.59 -8.44 3.21
C GLU A 98 7.69 -7.36 2.61
N ILE A 99 7.40 -7.43 1.31
CA ILE A 99 6.42 -6.54 0.67
C ILE A 99 5.03 -6.75 1.27
N TYR A 100 4.57 -7.99 1.38
CA TYR A 100 3.26 -8.31 1.94
C TYR A 100 3.14 -7.89 3.40
N LYS A 101 4.17 -8.04 4.23
CA LYS A 101 4.19 -7.50 5.60
C LYS A 101 4.00 -5.99 5.63
N LYS A 102 4.67 -5.25 4.73
CA LYS A 102 4.49 -3.79 4.61
C LYS A 102 3.07 -3.42 4.19
N LEU A 103 2.48 -4.15 3.24
CA LEU A 103 1.11 -3.94 2.79
C LEU A 103 0.09 -4.23 3.90
N LEU A 104 0.27 -5.33 4.63
CA LEU A 104 -0.58 -5.67 5.78
C LEU A 104 -0.51 -4.59 6.87
N LYS A 105 0.68 -4.05 7.14
CA LYS A 105 0.84 -2.93 8.08
C LYS A 105 0.08 -1.69 7.61
N LYS A 106 0.15 -1.34 6.32
CA LYS A 106 -0.61 -0.21 5.75
C LYS A 106 -2.12 -0.44 5.87
N ALA A 107 -2.61 -1.60 5.47
CA ALA A 107 -4.02 -1.96 5.58
C ALA A 107 -4.52 -1.89 7.03
N LYS A 108 -3.72 -2.38 8.00
CA LYS A 108 -4.05 -2.27 9.42
C LYS A 108 -4.15 -0.81 9.88
N ASN A 109 -3.20 0.04 9.48
CA ASN A 109 -3.22 1.46 9.83
C ASN A 109 -4.45 2.18 9.24
N GLU A 110 -4.80 1.88 7.98
CA GLU A 110 -5.99 2.43 7.33
C GLU A 110 -7.28 2.00 8.03
N LEU A 111 -7.38 0.74 8.45
CA LEU A 111 -8.52 0.25 9.24
C LEU A 111 -8.62 0.93 10.61
N GLU A 112 -7.50 1.17 11.29
CA GLU A 112 -7.48 1.90 12.56
C GLU A 112 -7.91 3.37 12.39
N LEU A 113 -7.46 4.04 11.33
CA LEU A 113 -7.90 5.40 10.99
C LEU A 113 -9.38 5.45 10.67
N SER A 114 -9.89 4.47 9.93
CA SER A 114 -11.32 4.32 9.62
C SER A 114 -12.16 4.09 10.88
N LYS A 115 -11.69 3.27 11.82
CA LYS A 115 -12.37 3.08 13.13
C LYS A 115 -12.35 4.35 13.99
N LYS A 116 -11.22 5.06 14.07
CA LYS A 116 -11.12 6.31 14.84
C LYS A 116 -11.99 7.41 14.26
N SER A 117 -12.02 7.58 12.94
CA SER A 117 -12.89 8.55 12.27
C SER A 117 -14.37 8.24 12.46
N LYS A 118 -14.78 6.96 12.45
CA LYS A 118 -16.17 6.57 12.80
C LYS A 118 -16.53 6.93 14.24
N LYS A 119 -15.64 6.66 15.21
CA LYS A 119 -15.85 7.07 16.61
C LYS A 119 -16.00 8.58 16.78
N ILE A 120 -15.19 9.37 16.09
CA ILE A 120 -15.29 10.83 16.11
C ILE A 120 -16.64 11.29 15.53
N VAL A 121 -17.13 10.65 14.46
CA VAL A 121 -18.44 10.97 13.89
C VAL A 121 -19.56 10.62 14.87
N GLU A 122 -19.49 9.48 15.56
CA GLU A 122 -20.45 9.08 16.60
C GLU A 122 -20.42 10.04 17.81
N GLU A 123 -19.24 10.39 18.32
CA GLU A 123 -19.08 11.36 19.42
C GLU A 123 -19.51 12.79 19.02
N SER A 124 -19.36 13.17 17.75
CA SER A 124 -19.84 14.47 17.24
C SER A 124 -21.35 14.50 16.97
N ASN A 125 -21.97 13.34 16.77
CA ASN A 125 -23.42 13.18 16.66
C ASN A 125 -24.11 13.04 18.02
N GLU A 126 -23.37 12.82 19.11
CA GLU A 126 -23.88 13.08 20.44
C GLU A 126 -24.10 14.59 20.57
N ASN A 127 -25.36 14.97 20.39
CA ASN A 127 -26.02 16.27 20.49
C ASN A 127 -25.67 17.15 21.72
N SER A 128 -24.62 16.87 22.49
CA SER A 128 -24.24 17.60 23.69
C SER A 128 -23.91 19.07 23.40
N PHE A 129 -23.21 19.39 22.32
CA PHE A 129 -22.84 20.79 22.03
C PHE A 129 -24.04 21.62 21.54
N VAL A 130 -24.85 21.06 20.64
CA VAL A 130 -26.04 21.73 20.11
C VAL A 130 -27.13 21.83 21.18
N ASN A 131 -27.41 20.76 21.94
CA ASN A 131 -28.37 20.82 23.05
C ASN A 131 -27.89 21.74 24.18
N ASN A 132 -26.59 21.79 24.51
CA ASN A 132 -26.12 22.72 25.54
C ASN A 132 -26.23 24.18 25.07
N ARG A 133 -25.96 24.47 23.80
CA ARG A 133 -26.12 25.82 23.24
C ARG A 133 -27.59 26.23 23.16
N ILE A 134 -28.47 25.34 22.69
CA ILE A 134 -29.92 25.57 22.65
C ILE A 134 -30.47 25.78 24.07
N ASN A 135 -30.11 24.91 25.02
CA ASN A 135 -30.54 25.05 26.42
C ASN A 135 -30.03 26.33 27.08
N GLN A 136 -28.82 26.79 26.76
CA GLN A 136 -28.32 28.08 27.25
C GLN A 136 -29.06 29.27 26.63
N ILE A 137 -29.43 29.19 25.35
CA ILE A 137 -30.24 30.22 24.68
C ILE A 137 -31.65 30.29 25.29
N TYR A 138 -32.31 29.15 25.51
CA TYR A 138 -33.63 29.11 26.16
C TYR A 138 -33.58 29.61 27.61
N LYS A 139 -32.54 29.24 28.39
CA LYS A 139 -32.36 29.76 29.76
C LYS A 139 -32.15 31.27 29.78
N ARG A 140 -31.37 31.83 28.85
CA ARG A 140 -31.18 33.29 28.72
C ARG A 140 -32.44 34.00 28.27
N GLY A 141 -33.18 33.45 27.30
CA GLY A 141 -34.46 34.01 26.85
C GLY A 141 -35.51 34.06 27.96
N ARG A 142 -35.60 33.01 28.79
CA ARG A 142 -36.51 32.95 29.94
C ARG A 142 -36.14 33.94 31.05
N LEU A 143 -34.84 34.13 31.32
CA LEU A 143 -34.35 35.14 32.27
C LEU A 143 -34.67 36.57 31.78
N ASN A 144 -34.50 36.83 30.48
CA ASN A 144 -34.82 38.14 29.90
C ASN A 144 -36.32 38.42 29.88
N SER A 145 -37.18 37.42 29.66
CA SER A 145 -38.64 37.60 29.75
C SER A 145 -39.07 37.91 31.19
N MET A 146 -38.54 37.17 32.18
CA MET A 146 -38.83 37.41 33.60
C MET A 146 -38.33 38.77 34.12
N LEU A 147 -37.21 39.29 33.59
CA LEU A 147 -36.72 40.64 33.91
C LEU A 147 -37.53 41.74 33.20
N SER A 148 -38.02 41.47 31.99
CA SER A 148 -38.90 42.40 31.26
C SER A 148 -40.29 42.54 31.90
N ASP A 149 -40.82 41.45 32.47
CA ASP A 149 -42.11 41.46 33.18
C ASP A 149 -42.00 42.13 34.55
N LYS A 150 -40.85 42.04 35.24
CA LYS A 150 -40.60 42.77 36.50
C LYS A 150 -40.43 44.28 36.32
N ASN A 151 -40.00 44.74 35.14
CA ASN A 151 -39.76 46.17 34.88
C ASN A 151 -40.94 46.92 34.24
N ARG A 152 -42.05 46.24 33.92
CA ARG A 152 -43.28 46.89 33.42
C ARG A 152 -44.08 47.68 34.47
N GLY A 153 -43.69 47.61 35.75
CA GLY A 153 -44.38 48.29 36.85
C GLY A 153 -43.87 49.67 37.26
N LYS A 154 -42.73 50.16 36.74
CA LYS A 154 -42.18 51.48 37.12
C LYS A 154 -41.60 52.22 35.91
N SER A 155 -42.49 52.71 35.06
CA SER A 155 -42.19 53.83 34.17
C SER A 155 -42.28 55.12 34.97
N ASN A 156 -41.14 55.70 35.34
CA ASN A 156 -41.03 57.14 35.59
C ASN A 156 -39.63 57.64 35.21
N ASN A 157 -39.64 58.46 34.16
CA ASN A 157 -38.75 59.60 33.88
C ASN A 157 -37.26 59.41 33.53
N LYS A 158 -36.91 60.23 32.53
CA LYS A 158 -35.63 60.85 32.18
C LYS A 158 -34.63 60.08 31.33
N LEU A 159 -34.71 60.41 30.03
CA LEU A 159 -33.60 60.80 29.15
C LEU A 159 -32.24 61.01 29.86
N ASN A 160 -31.25 60.20 29.45
CA ASN A 160 -30.00 60.67 28.83
C ASN A 160 -29.06 59.47 28.65
N SER A 161 -28.68 59.16 27.40
CA SER A 161 -27.42 58.45 27.15
C SER A 161 -26.72 59.02 25.93
N SER A 162 -25.78 59.90 26.23
CA SER A 162 -24.66 60.28 25.39
C SER A 162 -23.59 59.17 25.41
N VAL A 163 -23.04 58.90 24.22
CA VAL A 163 -21.61 58.59 23.95
C VAL A 163 -21.14 57.11 24.07
N THR A 164 -21.06 56.52 22.86
CA THR A 164 -19.94 55.76 22.23
C THR A 164 -19.28 54.60 22.99
N SER A 165 -19.10 53.45 22.34
CA SER A 165 -17.82 53.19 21.66
C SER A 165 -17.95 52.09 20.61
N ALA A 166 -17.42 52.41 19.43
CA ALA A 166 -17.26 51.52 18.29
C ALA A 166 -16.16 50.49 18.54
N SER A 167 -16.22 49.33 17.86
CA SER A 167 -15.04 48.72 17.23
C SER A 167 -15.40 47.70 16.14
N ARG A 168 -14.91 48.02 14.96
CA ARG A 168 -14.78 47.29 13.68
C ARG A 168 -14.72 45.77 13.77
N ILE A 169 -15.49 45.11 12.92
CA ILE A 169 -15.25 43.75 12.45
C ILE A 169 -14.24 43.83 11.29
N THR A 170 -13.01 43.36 11.48
CA THR A 170 -12.07 43.07 10.39
C THR A 170 -12.27 41.63 9.92
N LEU A 171 -12.76 41.45 8.69
CA LEU A 171 -12.78 40.16 8.00
C LEU A 171 -11.39 39.87 7.42
N GLU A 172 -10.65 38.94 8.01
CA GLU A 172 -9.42 38.43 7.41
C GLU A 172 -9.73 37.55 6.18
N ARG A 173 -9.31 38.02 5.01
CA ARG A 173 -9.21 37.26 3.76
C ARG A 173 -7.99 36.33 3.86
N ASN A 174 -8.21 35.05 4.08
CA ASN A 174 -7.17 34.04 3.87
C ASN A 174 -6.85 33.91 2.37
N LYS A 175 -5.71 34.46 1.95
CA LYS A 175 -5.05 34.22 0.66
C LYS A 175 -3.77 33.41 0.90
N GLY A 176 -3.61 32.31 0.17
CA GLY A 176 -2.37 31.54 0.04
C GLY A 176 -2.47 30.15 0.65
N LEU A 177 -2.12 29.04 0.00
CA LEU A 177 -1.27 28.83 -1.18
C LEU A 177 -1.69 27.54 -1.89
N PHE A 178 -2.07 27.67 -3.16
CA PHE A 178 -2.01 26.59 -4.14
C PHE A 178 -0.95 26.96 -5.18
N ARG A 179 -0.20 25.94 -5.63
CA ARG A 179 0.78 25.88 -6.74
C ARG A 179 2.23 26.24 -6.36
N LYS A 180 3.27 25.57 -6.87
CA LYS A 180 3.40 24.50 -7.87
C LYS A 180 4.79 23.86 -7.74
N LYS A 181 4.89 22.62 -8.21
CA LYS A 181 6.13 21.92 -8.61
C LYS A 181 7.00 22.77 -9.54
N TYR A 182 8.31 22.72 -9.32
CA TYR A 182 9.32 22.49 -10.34
C TYR A 182 10.30 21.47 -9.78
#